data_AF-A0A3M1MX80-F1
#
_entry.id   AF-A0A3M1MX80-F1
#
_cell.length_a   1.000
_cell.length_b   1.000
_cell.length_c   1.000
_cell.angle_alpha   90.00
_cell.angle_beta   90.00
_cell.angle_gamma   90.00
#
_symmetry.space_group_name_H-M   'P 1'
#
loop_
_entity.id
_entity.type
_entity.pdbx_description
1 polymer ?
#
loop_
_entity_poly.entity_id
_entity_poly.type
_entity_poly.pdbx_seq_one_letter_code
_entity_poly.pdbx_strand_id
1 'polypeptide(L)'
;MSREQILANLRTSLNANRPWLLAEAERMPHEPPPFVLPAQDDLVGQFIDELTRLEGKAYRVGSADAALAIVDRLIEETQATSVIGWDLDQIGLPGLPELLTARGVKLAAADVRGEGRKDRFQELEPIPVCLSGAELVIAESGTLLLRHGPGRPRIASLLAPCHIAVVFRHQLVRGLGEALALLAQRYG
;
A
#
# COMPACT_ATOMS: atom_id res chain seq x y z
N MET A 1 -10.35 -21.72 -23.24
CA MET A 1 -11.51 -21.16 -22.53
C MET A 1 -11.39 -19.65 -22.49
N SER A 2 -12.44 -18.90 -22.81
CA SER A 2 -12.41 -17.43 -22.72
C SER A 2 -12.52 -16.97 -21.26
N ARG A 3 -12.05 -15.75 -20.97
CA ARG A 3 -12.21 -15.11 -19.64
C ARG A 3 -13.68 -15.08 -19.21
N GLU A 4 -14.59 -14.80 -20.14
CA GLU A 4 -16.02 -14.75 -19.87
C GLU A 4 -16.57 -16.11 -19.44
N GLN A 5 -16.18 -17.20 -20.11
CA GLN A 5 -16.58 -18.55 -19.73
C GLN A 5 -16.05 -18.94 -18.35
N ILE A 6 -14.80 -18.59 -18.02
CA ILE A 6 -14.24 -18.83 -16.68
C ILE A 6 -15.05 -18.08 -15.62
N LEU A 7 -15.33 -16.79 -15.84
CA LEU A 7 -16.10 -15.98 -14.88
C LEU A 7 -17.55 -16.43 -14.75
N ALA A 8 -18.18 -16.87 -15.84
CA ALA A 8 -19.52 -17.44 -15.82
C ALA A 8 -19.56 -18.72 -14.98
N ASN A 9 -18.61 -19.64 -15.20
CA ASN A 9 -18.51 -20.89 -14.43
C ASN A 9 -18.27 -20.62 -12.94
N LEU A 10 -17.39 -19.67 -12.60
CA LEU A 10 -17.16 -19.26 -11.22
C LEU A 10 -18.42 -18.69 -10.57
N ARG A 11 -19.15 -17.82 -11.25
CA ARG A 11 -20.41 -17.25 -10.72
C ARG A 11 -21.47 -18.33 -10.50
N THR A 12 -21.63 -19.25 -11.46
CA THR A 12 -22.56 -20.38 -11.34
C THR A 12 -22.19 -21.27 -10.15
N SER A 13 -20.92 -21.67 -10.04
CA SER A 13 -20.44 -22.48 -8.92
C SER A 13 -20.59 -21.78 -7.58
N LEU A 14 -20.24 -20.49 -7.49
CA LEU A 14 -20.41 -19.70 -6.28
C LEU A 14 -21.88 -19.58 -5.90
N ASN A 15 -22.79 -19.37 -6.84
CA ASN A 15 -24.23 -19.31 -6.52
C ASN A 15 -24.75 -20.65 -5.99
N ALA A 16 -24.30 -21.78 -6.54
CA ALA A 16 -24.69 -23.11 -6.07
C ALA A 16 -24.11 -23.45 -4.69
N ASN A 17 -22.85 -23.07 -4.44
CA ASN A 17 -22.11 -23.48 -3.23
C ASN A 17 -22.09 -22.43 -2.11
N ARG A 18 -22.55 -21.19 -2.35
CA ARG A 18 -22.50 -20.10 -1.36
C ARG A 18 -23.16 -20.45 -0.03
N PRO A 19 -24.35 -21.08 0.03
CA PRO A 19 -24.95 -21.43 1.32
C PRO A 19 -24.06 -22.39 2.13
N TRP A 20 -23.45 -23.38 1.48
CA TRP A 20 -22.51 -24.30 2.13
C TRP A 20 -21.24 -23.59 2.60
N LEU A 21 -20.64 -22.75 1.75
CA LEU A 21 -19.45 -21.96 2.13
C LEU A 21 -19.70 -21.04 3.32
N LEU A 22 -20.87 -20.40 3.38
CA LEU A 22 -21.26 -19.56 4.52
C LEU A 22 -21.46 -20.40 5.79
N ALA A 23 -22.14 -21.54 5.69
CA ALA A 23 -22.30 -22.45 6.82
C ALA A 23 -20.97 -23.01 7.35
N GLU A 24 -20.01 -23.31 6.47
CA GLU A 24 -18.65 -23.70 6.90
C GLU A 24 -17.89 -22.54 7.54
N ALA A 25 -18.04 -21.31 7.02
CA ALA A 25 -17.44 -20.13 7.62
C ALA A 25 -17.99 -19.89 9.03
N GLU A 26 -19.32 -19.91 9.20
CA GLU A 26 -19.99 -19.69 10.49
C GLU A 26 -19.60 -20.71 11.58
N ARG A 27 -19.12 -21.90 11.19
CA ARG A 27 -18.61 -22.91 12.14
C ARG A 27 -17.23 -22.57 12.69
N MET A 28 -16.50 -21.67 12.04
CA MET A 28 -15.17 -21.27 12.47
C MET A 28 -15.27 -20.11 13.47
N PRO A 29 -14.49 -20.12 14.55
CA PRO A 29 -14.56 -19.11 15.61
C PRO A 29 -14.17 -17.70 15.13
N HIS A 30 -13.54 -17.58 13.95
CA HIS A 30 -13.01 -16.33 13.39
C HIS A 30 -12.19 -15.48 14.39
N GLU A 31 -11.65 -16.14 15.42
CA GLU A 31 -10.83 -15.47 16.42
C GLU A 31 -9.58 -14.91 15.73
N PRO A 32 -9.30 -13.61 15.92
CA PRO A 32 -8.08 -13.02 15.38
C PRO A 32 -6.87 -13.81 15.88
N PRO A 33 -5.85 -14.02 15.03
CA PRO A 33 -4.64 -14.69 15.47
C PRO A 33 -4.04 -13.93 16.66
N PRO A 34 -3.44 -14.64 17.63
CA PRO A 34 -2.81 -13.98 18.75
C PRO A 34 -1.71 -13.05 18.24
N PHE A 35 -1.52 -11.94 18.96
CA PHE A 35 -0.43 -11.03 18.70
C PHE A 35 0.91 -11.76 18.83
N VAL A 36 1.81 -11.47 17.90
CA VAL A 36 3.14 -12.09 17.85
C VAL A 36 4.05 -11.46 18.91
N LEU A 37 3.86 -10.15 19.16
CA LEU A 37 4.63 -9.41 20.14
C LEU A 37 3.78 -8.92 21.32
N PRO A 38 4.38 -8.73 22.52
CA PRO A 38 3.72 -8.09 23.64
C PRO A 38 3.13 -6.73 23.27
N ALA A 39 2.06 -6.34 23.95
CA ALA A 39 1.48 -5.01 23.78
C ALA A 39 2.51 -3.94 24.15
N GLN A 40 2.57 -2.87 23.36
CA GLN A 40 3.41 -1.70 23.59
C GLN A 40 2.52 -0.46 23.72
N ASP A 41 2.91 0.46 24.61
CA ASP A 41 2.17 1.71 24.80
C ASP A 41 2.36 2.66 23.61
N ASP A 42 3.54 2.66 22.98
CA ASP A 42 3.83 3.42 21.76
C ASP A 42 3.90 2.50 20.53
N LEU A 43 2.75 2.27 19.90
CA LEU A 43 2.67 1.53 18.63
C LEU A 43 3.48 2.18 17.50
N VAL A 44 3.66 3.51 17.52
CA VAL A 44 4.46 4.20 16.49
C VAL A 44 5.93 3.84 16.68
N GLY A 45 6.40 3.86 17.93
CA GLY A 45 7.74 3.40 18.29
C GLY A 45 7.95 1.94 17.89
N GLN A 46 7.01 1.06 18.25
CA GLN A 46 7.08 -0.35 17.86
C GLN A 46 7.19 -0.53 16.33
N PHE A 47 6.33 0.14 15.54
CA PHE A 47 6.40 0.07 14.09
C PHE A 47 7.77 0.50 13.54
N ILE A 48 8.33 1.59 14.06
CA ILE A 48 9.64 2.12 13.65
C ILE A 48 10.72 1.10 13.95
N ASP A 49 10.71 0.51 15.14
CA ASP A 49 11.71 -0.47 15.56
C ASP A 49 11.64 -1.74 14.69
N GLU A 50 10.44 -2.27 14.45
CA GLU A 50 10.23 -3.43 13.57
C GLU A 50 10.65 -3.15 12.13
N LEU A 51 10.25 -2.00 11.57
CA LEU A 51 10.61 -1.63 10.20
C LEU A 51 12.12 -1.44 10.06
N THR A 52 12.77 -0.85 11.07
CA THR A 52 14.23 -0.67 11.09
C THR A 52 14.97 -2.01 11.13
N ARG A 53 14.44 -3.02 11.83
CA ARG A 53 15.00 -4.38 11.82
C ARG A 53 14.94 -5.05 10.44
N LEU A 54 14.02 -4.62 9.58
CA LEU A 54 13.90 -5.03 8.18
C LEU A 54 14.70 -4.13 7.23
N GLU A 55 15.64 -3.33 7.76
CA GLU A 55 16.43 -2.34 7.02
C GLU A 55 15.59 -1.21 6.37
N GLY A 56 14.32 -1.10 6.75
CA GLY A 56 13.45 0.00 6.37
C GLY A 56 13.81 1.29 7.13
N LYS A 57 13.48 2.44 6.53
CA LYS A 57 13.69 3.76 7.14
C LYS A 57 12.36 4.39 7.49
N ALA A 58 12.16 4.75 8.76
CA ALA A 58 10.95 5.40 9.24
C ALA A 58 11.24 6.84 9.68
N TYR A 59 10.35 7.77 9.32
CA TYR A 59 10.46 9.17 9.67
C TYR A 59 9.17 9.63 10.37
N ARG A 60 9.17 9.65 11.71
CA ARG A 60 8.04 10.15 12.50
C ARG A 60 8.06 11.68 12.49
N VAL A 61 7.00 12.27 11.95
CA VAL A 61 6.85 13.73 11.85
C VAL A 61 5.50 14.19 12.41
N GLY A 62 5.45 15.44 12.86
CA GLY A 62 4.25 16.02 13.50
C GLY A 62 3.33 16.82 12.58
N SER A 63 3.74 17.08 11.33
CA SER A 63 2.98 17.91 10.39
C SER A 63 3.17 17.47 8.93
N ALA A 64 2.24 17.89 8.06
CA ALA A 64 2.35 17.68 6.62
C ALA A 64 3.60 18.34 6.04
N ASP A 65 3.92 19.57 6.45
CA ASP A 65 5.11 20.30 5.99
C ASP A 65 6.41 19.56 6.33
N ALA A 66 6.49 18.99 7.53
CA ALA A 66 7.63 18.16 7.92
C ALA A 66 7.71 16.87 7.11
N ALA A 67 6.57 16.24 6.78
CA ALA A 67 6.53 15.09 5.89
C ALA A 67 6.99 15.46 4.47
N LEU A 68 6.54 16.60 3.93
CA LEU A 68 6.96 17.11 2.62
C LEU A 68 8.46 17.35 2.58
N ALA A 69 9.05 17.96 3.62
CA ALA A 69 10.50 18.17 3.70
C ALA A 69 11.29 16.85 3.68
N ILE A 70 10.76 15.78 4.29
CA ILE A 70 11.37 14.45 4.20
C ILE A 70 11.24 13.87 2.79
N VAL A 71 10.06 13.94 2.19
CA VAL A 71 9.84 13.44 0.81
C VAL A 71 10.74 14.19 -0.17
N ASP A 72 10.84 15.52 -0.05
CA ASP A 72 11.69 16.39 -0.85
C ASP A 72 13.16 15.95 -0.79
N ARG A 73 13.69 15.77 0.43
CA ARG A 73 15.04 15.27 0.65
C ARG A 73 15.27 13.89 0.04
N LEU A 74 14.34 12.95 0.20
CA LEU A 74 14.48 11.60 -0.36
C LEU A 74 14.44 11.59 -1.90
N ILE A 75 13.63 12.45 -2.50
CA ILE A 75 13.62 12.67 -3.95
C ILE A 75 14.93 13.30 -4.42
N GLU A 76 15.50 14.22 -3.64
CA GLU A 76 16.80 14.83 -3.94
C GLU A 76 17.94 13.82 -3.87
N GLU A 77 18.00 13.00 -2.81
CA GLU A 77 19.01 11.95 -2.61
C GLU A 77 19.02 10.92 -3.74
N THR A 78 17.85 10.62 -4.31
CA THR A 78 17.71 9.69 -5.45
C THR A 78 17.88 10.37 -6.81
N GLN A 79 18.03 11.70 -6.84
CA GLN A 79 18.10 12.51 -8.05
C GLN A 79 16.94 12.24 -9.02
N ALA A 80 15.78 11.86 -8.49
CA ALA A 80 14.64 11.42 -9.28
C ALA A 80 14.05 12.59 -10.07
N THR A 81 13.94 12.46 -11.38
CA THR A 81 13.23 13.40 -12.26
C THR A 81 11.81 12.93 -12.59
N SER A 82 11.50 11.67 -12.27
CA SER A 82 10.18 11.07 -12.38
C SER A 82 9.95 10.12 -11.21
N VAL A 83 8.69 9.85 -10.87
CA VAL A 83 8.28 8.89 -9.84
C VAL A 83 7.14 8.01 -10.35
N ILE A 84 7.11 6.76 -9.92
CA ILE A 84 6.00 5.84 -10.16
C ILE A 84 5.09 5.90 -8.94
N GLY A 85 3.88 6.42 -9.06
CA GLY A 85 3.05 6.64 -7.88
C GLY A 85 1.63 6.13 -7.96
N TRP A 86 0.98 6.10 -6.79
CA TRP A 86 -0.47 6.22 -6.71
C TRP A 86 -0.89 7.63 -7.15
N ASP A 87 -2.18 7.79 -7.43
CA ASP A 87 -2.78 9.11 -7.56
C ASP A 87 -2.54 9.86 -6.24
N LEU A 88 -2.09 11.11 -6.33
CA LEU A 88 -1.58 11.85 -5.18
C LEU A 88 -2.67 12.15 -4.14
N ASP A 89 -3.93 12.26 -4.57
CA ASP A 89 -5.10 12.38 -3.71
C ASP A 89 -5.32 11.13 -2.85
N GLN A 90 -5.03 9.94 -3.38
CA GLN A 90 -5.10 8.67 -2.65
C GLN A 90 -3.94 8.45 -1.68
N ILE A 91 -2.83 9.19 -1.84
CA ILE A 91 -1.76 9.27 -0.83
C ILE A 91 -2.20 10.21 0.30
N GLY A 92 -2.91 11.29 -0.04
CA GLY A 92 -3.56 12.16 0.94
C GLY A 92 -2.62 13.11 1.69
N LEU A 93 -1.37 13.27 1.25
CA LEU A 93 -0.43 14.25 1.81
C LEU A 93 -0.68 15.63 1.19
N PRO A 94 -1.17 16.62 1.95
CA PRO A 94 -1.37 17.98 1.43
C PRO A 94 -0.04 18.58 0.97
N GLY A 95 -0.04 19.32 -0.15
CA GLY A 95 1.16 19.97 -0.70
C GLY A 95 2.08 19.07 -1.54
N LEU A 96 1.78 17.77 -1.63
CA LEU A 96 2.60 16.83 -2.40
C LEU A 96 2.58 17.11 -3.91
N PRO A 97 1.43 17.38 -4.57
CA PRO A 97 1.40 17.77 -5.98
C PRO A 97 2.21 19.03 -6.27
N GLU A 98 2.13 20.03 -5.39
CA GLU A 98 2.85 21.30 -5.49
C GLU A 98 4.35 21.09 -5.35
N LEU A 99 4.77 20.25 -4.39
CA LEU A 99 6.17 19.86 -4.19
C LEU A 99 6.76 19.21 -5.45
N LEU A 100 6.07 18.21 -6.00
CA LEU A 100 6.53 17.52 -7.21
C LEU A 100 6.61 18.47 -8.40
N THR A 101 5.63 19.36 -8.55
CA THR A 101 5.59 20.38 -9.61
C THR A 101 6.73 21.37 -9.47
N ALA A 102 6.99 21.89 -8.27
CA ALA A 102 8.06 22.85 -7.99
C ALA A 102 9.46 22.27 -8.29
N ARG A 103 9.65 20.96 -8.05
CA ARG A 103 10.89 20.24 -8.40
C ARG A 103 10.97 19.84 -9.88
N GLY A 104 9.89 19.98 -10.65
CA GLY A 104 9.82 19.46 -12.02
C GLY A 104 9.79 17.94 -12.12
N VAL A 105 9.39 17.24 -11.06
CA VAL A 105 9.31 15.77 -11.00
C VAL A 105 8.00 15.30 -11.59
N LYS A 106 8.06 14.40 -12.57
CA LYS A 106 6.87 13.88 -13.27
C LYS A 106 6.33 12.63 -12.60
N LEU A 107 5.01 12.58 -12.39
CA LEU A 107 4.32 11.34 -12.03
C LEU A 107 4.14 10.49 -13.29
N ALA A 108 4.79 9.33 -13.34
CA ALA A 108 4.76 8.45 -14.51
C ALA A 108 3.44 7.69 -14.62
N ALA A 109 3.00 7.45 -15.86
CA ALA A 109 1.77 6.72 -16.15
C ALA A 109 1.92 5.22 -15.86
N ALA A 110 1.63 4.83 -14.63
CA ALA A 110 1.89 3.50 -14.07
C ALA A 110 0.83 2.41 -14.38
N ASP A 111 -0.17 2.70 -15.22
CA ASP A 111 -1.01 1.64 -15.78
C ASP A 111 -0.15 0.81 -16.74
N VAL A 112 -0.11 -0.50 -16.63
CA VAL A 112 0.68 -1.37 -17.53
C VAL A 112 -0.20 -2.48 -18.12
N ARG A 113 -1.49 -2.19 -18.25
CA ARG A 113 -2.50 -3.09 -18.85
C ARG A 113 -2.59 -2.83 -20.36
N GLY A 114 -3.01 -3.87 -21.10
CA GLY A 114 -3.27 -3.80 -22.53
C GLY A 114 -2.03 -4.06 -23.40
N GLU A 115 -2.18 -3.76 -24.69
CA GLU A 115 -1.11 -3.83 -25.68
C GLU A 115 -0.01 -2.80 -25.36
N GLY A 116 1.25 -3.09 -25.72
CA GLY A 116 2.39 -2.22 -25.39
C GLY A 116 2.86 -2.28 -23.92
N ARG A 117 2.33 -3.22 -23.12
CA ARG A 117 2.75 -3.44 -21.71
C ARG A 117 4.27 -3.54 -21.55
N LYS A 118 4.96 -4.23 -22.46
CA LYS A 118 6.40 -4.45 -22.37
C LYS A 118 7.16 -3.13 -22.51
N ASP A 119 6.80 -2.32 -23.49
CA ASP A 119 7.46 -1.05 -23.77
C ASP A 119 7.22 -0.06 -22.62
N ARG A 120 5.98 0.02 -22.12
CA ARG A 120 5.66 0.83 -20.93
C ARG A 120 6.43 0.37 -19.69
N PHE A 121 6.63 -0.93 -19.50
CA PHE A 121 7.43 -1.42 -18.38
C PHE A 121 8.91 -1.01 -18.52
N GLN A 122 9.46 -1.07 -19.74
CA GLN A 122 10.83 -0.61 -20.03
C GLN A 122 11.00 0.90 -19.83
N GLU A 123 9.96 1.70 -20.06
CA GLU A 123 9.96 3.14 -19.76
C GLU A 123 9.96 3.43 -18.26
N LEU A 124 9.30 2.58 -17.45
CA LEU A 124 9.19 2.77 -16.01
C LEU A 124 10.42 2.21 -15.25
N GLU A 125 11.08 1.18 -15.78
CA GLU A 125 12.21 0.49 -15.14
C GLU A 125 13.35 1.41 -14.66
N PRO A 126 13.76 2.46 -15.41
CA PRO A 126 14.81 3.39 -14.96
C PRO A 126 14.37 4.34 -13.85
N ILE A 127 13.07 4.41 -13.53
CA ILE A 127 12.57 5.37 -12.54
C ILE A 127 12.95 4.91 -11.13
N PRO A 128 13.72 5.72 -10.36
CA PRO A 128 14.36 5.24 -9.14
C PRO A 128 13.44 5.25 -7.91
N VAL A 129 12.28 5.91 -7.99
CA VAL A 129 11.37 6.12 -6.85
C VAL A 129 9.94 5.68 -7.15
N CYS A 130 9.40 4.92 -6.21
CA CYS A 130 8.01 4.56 -6.08
C CYS A 130 7.38 5.36 -4.93
N LEU A 131 6.16 5.89 -5.14
CA LEU A 131 5.45 6.68 -4.14
C LEU A 131 4.05 6.11 -3.89
N SER A 132 3.72 5.76 -2.66
CA SER A 132 2.40 5.24 -2.33
C SER A 132 1.87 5.73 -1.00
N GLY A 133 0.57 5.51 -0.77
CA GLY A 133 0.02 5.43 0.58
C GLY A 133 0.09 4.00 1.12
N ALA A 134 -0.61 3.77 2.22
CA ALA A 134 -1.00 2.43 2.67
C ALA A 134 -2.48 2.46 3.07
N GLU A 135 -3.13 1.29 3.12
CA GLU A 135 -4.48 1.16 3.67
C GLU A 135 -4.43 1.11 5.20
N LEU A 136 -3.51 0.31 5.74
CA LEU A 136 -3.15 0.17 7.15
C LEU A 136 -1.66 -0.13 7.29
N VAL A 137 -1.10 0.09 8.47
CA VAL A 137 0.25 -0.35 8.83
C VAL A 137 0.23 -1.10 10.16
N ILE A 138 0.99 -2.19 10.25
CA ILE A 138 0.95 -3.10 11.40
C ILE A 138 2.21 -2.91 12.24
N ALA A 139 2.01 -2.49 13.49
CA ALA A 139 3.09 -2.14 14.42
C ALA A 139 3.98 -3.34 14.75
N GLU A 140 3.39 -4.48 15.13
CA GLU A 140 4.15 -5.64 15.65
C GLU A 140 5.05 -6.34 14.62
N SER A 141 4.94 -5.99 13.33
CA SER A 141 5.70 -6.61 12.25
C SER A 141 6.27 -5.61 11.24
N GLY A 142 6.20 -4.30 11.51
CA GLY A 142 6.70 -3.26 10.60
C GLY A 142 6.09 -3.34 9.18
N THR A 143 4.84 -3.79 9.06
CA THR A 143 4.24 -4.17 7.77
C THR A 143 3.37 -3.06 7.18
N LEU A 144 3.47 -2.86 5.86
CA LEU A 144 2.55 -2.02 5.09
C LEU A 144 1.46 -2.88 4.43
N LEU A 145 0.19 -2.55 4.68
CA LEU A 145 -0.93 -3.17 4.00
C LEU A 145 -1.34 -2.31 2.80
N LEU A 146 -1.13 -2.83 1.59
CA LEU A 146 -1.40 -2.11 0.35
C LEU A 146 -2.65 -2.66 -0.35
N ARG A 147 -3.65 -1.80 -0.56
CA ARG A 147 -4.84 -2.14 -1.35
C ARG A 147 -4.75 -1.50 -2.73
N HIS A 148 -4.51 -2.31 -3.75
CA HIS A 148 -4.39 -1.86 -5.13
C HIS A 148 -5.76 -1.72 -5.82
N GLY A 149 -5.84 -0.81 -6.79
CA GLY A 149 -7.06 -0.51 -7.52
C GLY A 149 -6.86 0.61 -8.54
N PRO A 150 -7.94 1.17 -9.12
CA PRO A 150 -7.87 2.40 -9.89
C PRO A 150 -7.13 3.49 -9.10
N GLY A 151 -6.14 4.12 -9.73
CA GLY A 151 -5.27 5.12 -9.09
C GLY A 151 -4.29 4.60 -8.04
N ARG A 152 -4.25 3.28 -7.80
CA ARG A 152 -3.31 2.63 -6.87
C ARG A 152 -2.61 1.45 -7.54
N PRO A 153 -1.84 1.71 -8.62
CA PRO A 153 -1.21 0.65 -9.39
C PRO A 153 -0.19 -0.09 -8.52
N ARG A 154 -0.14 -1.42 -8.67
CA ARG A 154 0.75 -2.28 -7.88
C ARG A 154 2.23 -2.01 -8.14
N ILE A 155 2.55 -1.53 -9.33
CA ILE A 155 3.93 -1.25 -9.73
C ILE A 155 4.55 -0.09 -8.90
N ALA A 156 3.72 0.80 -8.35
CA ALA A 156 4.12 1.92 -7.50
C ALA A 156 4.60 1.55 -6.09
N SER A 157 4.78 0.25 -5.80
CA SER A 157 5.40 -0.24 -4.56
C SER A 157 6.33 -1.42 -4.80
N LEU A 158 6.67 -1.74 -6.06
CA LEU A 158 7.41 -2.96 -6.41
C LEU A 158 8.52 -2.76 -7.45
N LEU A 159 8.39 -1.78 -8.34
CA LEU A 159 9.32 -1.66 -9.47
C LEU A 159 10.59 -0.90 -9.10
N ALA A 160 10.44 0.25 -8.46
CA ALA A 160 11.57 1.10 -8.15
C ALA A 160 12.34 0.57 -6.92
N PRO A 161 13.68 0.74 -6.89
CA PRO A 161 14.51 0.33 -5.75
C PRO A 161 14.23 1.15 -4.49
N CYS A 162 13.77 2.39 -4.61
CA CYS A 162 13.34 3.21 -3.49
C CYS A 162 11.81 3.27 -3.44
N HIS A 163 11.19 2.75 -2.38
CA HIS A 163 9.76 2.88 -2.13
C HIS A 163 9.52 3.83 -0.96
N ILE A 164 8.89 4.97 -1.25
CA ILE A 164 8.45 5.96 -0.27
C ILE A 164 6.96 5.73 -0.02
N ALA A 165 6.61 5.28 1.18
CA ALA A 165 5.22 5.17 1.61
C ALA A 165 4.89 6.28 2.61
N VAL A 166 3.87 7.09 2.31
CA VAL A 166 3.33 8.06 3.26
C VAL A 166 2.16 7.44 4.00
N VAL A 167 2.23 7.46 5.33
CA VAL A 167 1.22 6.82 6.19
C VAL A 167 0.85 7.75 7.33
N PHE A 168 -0.39 7.69 7.77
CA PHE A 168 -0.93 8.50 8.84
C PHE A 168 -1.14 7.69 10.11
N ARG A 169 -1.08 8.36 11.27
CA ARG A 169 -1.25 7.71 12.57
C ARG A 169 -2.57 6.93 12.70
N HIS A 170 -3.65 7.39 12.08
CA HIS A 170 -4.95 6.71 12.13
C HIS A 170 -5.00 5.39 11.33
N GLN A 171 -3.96 5.09 10.54
CA GLN A 171 -3.83 3.85 9.77
C GLN A 171 -3.01 2.79 10.51
N LEU A 172 -2.39 3.17 11.63
CA LEU A 172 -1.57 2.28 12.45
C LEU A 172 -2.47 1.39 13.31
N VAL A 173 -2.26 0.09 13.20
CA VAL A 173 -2.90 -0.94 14.01
C VAL A 173 -1.84 -1.77 14.70
N ARG A 174 -2.20 -2.45 15.78
CA ARG A 174 -1.24 -3.23 16.54
C ARG A 174 -0.79 -4.47 15.77
N GLY A 175 -1.75 -5.23 15.23
CA GLY A 175 -1.51 -6.57 14.70
C GLY A 175 -2.35 -6.94 13.48
N LEU A 176 -2.01 -8.06 12.85
CA LEU A 176 -2.70 -8.53 11.64
C LEU A 176 -4.19 -8.81 11.86
N GLY A 177 -4.55 -9.40 13.01
CA GLY A 177 -5.94 -9.69 13.34
C GLY A 177 -6.83 -8.46 13.38
N GLU A 178 -6.35 -7.38 14.01
CA GLU A 178 -7.01 -6.08 14.02
C GLU A 178 -7.11 -5.48 12.60
N ALA A 179 -6.03 -5.57 11.82
CA ALA A 179 -6.01 -5.09 10.44
C ALA A 179 -7.11 -5.76 9.60
N LEU A 180 -7.19 -7.10 9.67
CA LEU A 180 -8.18 -7.89 8.93
C LEU A 180 -9.61 -7.58 9.38
N ALA A 181 -9.85 -7.43 10.69
CA ALA A 181 -11.16 -7.06 11.21
C ALA A 181 -11.62 -5.68 10.70
N LEU A 182 -10.73 -4.68 10.68
CA LEU A 182 -11.03 -3.35 10.14
C LEU A 182 -11.29 -3.39 8.63
N LEU A 183 -10.55 -4.20 7.88
CA LEU A 183 -10.79 -4.35 6.44
C LEU A 183 -12.14 -5.00 6.16
N ALA A 184 -12.51 -6.04 6.90
CA ALA A 184 -13.81 -6.69 6.77
C ALA A 184 -14.95 -5.71 7.08
N GLN A 185 -14.80 -4.86 8.10
CA GLN A 185 -15.79 -3.82 8.41
C GLN A 185 -15.91 -2.77 7.30
N ARG A 186 -14.79 -2.39 6.66
CA ARG A 186 -14.77 -1.39 5.58
C ARG A 186 -15.29 -1.93 4.25
N TYR A 187 -15.07 -3.22 3.96
CA TYR A 187 -15.22 -3.76 2.60
C TYR A 187 -16.07 -5.02 2.47
N GLY A 188 -16.49 -5.65 3.58
CA GLY A 188 -17.30 -6.88 3.62
C GLY A 188 -16.46 -8.16 3.59
#